data_AF-A0A6B3G0I3-F1
#
_entry.id   AF-A0A6B3G0I3-F1
#
_cell.length_a   1.000
_cell.length_b   1.000
_cell.length_c   1.000
_cell.angle_alpha   90.00
_cell.angle_beta   90.00
_cell.angle_gamma   90.00
#
_symmetry.space_group_name_H-M   'P 1'
#
loop_
_entity.id
_entity.type
_entity.pdbx_description
1 polymer ?
#
loop_
_entity_poly.entity_id
_entity_poly.type
_entity_poly.pdbx_seq_one_letter_code
_entity_poly.pdbx_strand_id
1 'polypeptide(L)' 'MEAESEPYVRLATMRQLHQAVADLNTARSLADTLQSVVDGIVEGLGYELACVNLVRPEGDLVIAAFAGNAAAEALITGR' A
#
# COMPACT_ATOMS: atom_id res chain seq x y z
N MET A 1 14.85 1.32 -27.03
CA MET A 1 13.94 1.74 -25.95
C MET A 1 13.78 3.23 -26.13
N GLU A 2 12.73 3.66 -26.83
CA GLU A 2 12.39 5.08 -26.92
C GLU A 2 12.12 5.56 -25.50
N ALA A 3 12.85 6.58 -25.05
CA ALA A 3 12.57 7.21 -23.77
C ALA A 3 11.15 7.77 -23.86
N GLU A 4 10.22 7.19 -23.11
CA GLU A 4 8.85 7.72 -23.01
C GLU A 4 8.92 9.21 -22.71
N SER A 5 8.24 10.02 -23.52
CA SER A 5 8.33 11.47 -23.41
C SER A 5 7.88 11.93 -22.02
N GLU A 6 8.68 12.78 -21.40
CA GLU A 6 8.48 13.33 -20.05
C GLU A 6 7.04 13.77 -19.70
N PRO A 7 6.22 14.33 -20.61
CA PRO A 7 4.82 14.65 -20.33
C PRO A 7 3.94 13.44 -20.01
N TYR A 8 4.17 12.29 -20.67
CA TYR A 8 3.39 11.07 -20.43
C TYR A 8 3.70 10.45 -19.08
N VAL A 9 4.97 10.45 -18.67
CA VAL A 9 5.41 9.97 -17.36
C VAL A 9 4.74 10.75 -16.24
N ARG A 10 4.74 12.09 -16.30
CA ARG A 10 4.09 12.94 -15.28
C ARG A 10 2.58 12.71 -15.20
N LEU A 11 1.91 12.55 -16.34
CA LEU A 11 0.47 12.26 -16.37
C LEU A 11 0.14 10.88 -15.80
N ALA A 12 0.98 9.88 -16.05
CA ALA A 12 0.83 8.55 -15.47
C ALA A 12 0.95 8.60 -13.94
N THR A 13 2.00 9.27 -13.42
CA THR A 13 2.19 9.44 -11.97
C THR A 13 1.04 10.22 -11.33
N MET A 14 0.52 11.27 -11.98
CA MET A 14 -0.65 11.99 -11.44
C MET A 14 -1.92 11.14 -11.40
N ARG A 15 -2.16 10.26 -12.37
CA ARG A 15 -3.30 9.32 -12.34
C ARG A 15 -3.17 8.31 -11.21
N GLN A 16 -1.97 7.75 -11.01
CA GLN A 16 -1.70 6.84 -9.89
C GLN A 16 -1.94 7.52 -8.55
N LEU A 17 -1.44 8.75 -8.36
CA LEU A 17 -1.67 9.51 -7.14
C LEU A 17 -3.15 9.83 -6.93
N HIS A 18 -3.87 10.23 -7.98
CA HIS A 18 -5.30 10.51 -7.91
C HIS A 18 -6.09 9.26 -7.49
N GLN A 19 -5.76 8.10 -8.06
CA GLN A 19 -6.41 6.83 -7.72
C GLN A 19 -6.16 6.46 -6.26
N ALA A 20 -4.90 6.51 -5.80
CA ALA A 20 -4.57 6.22 -4.40
C ALA A 20 -5.33 7.13 -3.42
N VAL A 21 -5.47 8.43 -3.75
CA VAL A 21 -6.27 9.37 -2.95
C VAL A 21 -7.76 9.03 -3.00
N ALA A 22 -8.29 8.59 -4.13
CA ALA A 22 -9.69 8.18 -4.25
C ALA A 22 -9.98 6.92 -3.40
N ASP A 23 -9.10 5.93 -3.44
CA ASP A 23 -9.25 4.69 -2.66
C ASP A 23 -9.23 5.00 -1.16
N LEU A 24 -8.29 5.83 -0.70
CA LEU A 24 -8.24 6.28 0.68
C LEU A 24 -9.50 7.02 1.15
N ASN A 25 -10.10 7.85 0.29
CA ASN A 25 -11.31 8.61 0.63
C ASN A 25 -12.60 7.76 0.61
N THR A 26 -12.59 6.62 -0.08
CA THR A 26 -13.76 5.72 -0.16
C THR A 26 -13.75 4.65 0.93
N ALA A 27 -12.62 4.40 1.58
CA ALA A 27 -12.50 3.48 2.71
C ALA A 27 -13.48 3.84 3.84
N ARG A 28 -14.16 2.82 4.38
CA ARG A 28 -15.25 2.99 5.37
C ARG A 28 -14.87 2.58 6.77
N SER A 29 -13.69 2.00 6.95
CA SER A 29 -13.15 1.57 8.24
C SER A 29 -11.64 1.82 8.30
N LEU A 30 -11.10 1.86 9.52
CA LEU A 30 -9.65 1.96 9.72
C LEU A 30 -8.90 0.80 9.05
N ALA A 31 -9.44 -0.42 9.13
CA ALA A 31 -8.83 -1.58 8.49
C ALA A 31 -8.73 -1.39 6.97
N ASP A 32 -9.83 -0.96 6.33
CA ASP A 32 -9.86 -0.70 4.88
C ASP A 32 -8.89 0.43 4.51
N THR A 33 -8.84 1.51 5.32
CA THR A 33 -7.91 2.62 5.08
C THR A 33 -6.45 2.15 5.15
N LEU A 34 -6.09 1.37 6.17
CA LEU A 34 -4.73 0.86 6.30
C LEU A 34 -4.38 -0.14 5.20
N GLN A 35 -5.35 -0.93 4.72
CA GLN A 35 -5.17 -1.81 3.58
C GLN A 35 -4.90 -1.02 2.29
N SER A 36 -5.70 0.01 2.00
CA SER A 36 -5.46 0.91 0.85
C SER A 36 -4.06 1.54 0.86
N VAL A 37 -3.51 1.84 2.04
CA VAL A 37 -2.14 2.37 2.16
C VAL A 37 -1.10 1.35 1.72
N VAL A 38 -1.17 0.11 2.21
CA VAL A 38 -0.16 -0.92 1.87
C VAL A 38 -0.30 -1.37 0.41
N ASP A 39 -1.51 -1.44 -0.11
CA ASP A 39 -1.77 -1.75 -1.53
C ASP A 39 -1.17 -0.66 -2.42
N GLY A 40 -1.41 0.62 -2.10
CA GLY A 40 -0.83 1.75 -2.84
C GLY A 40 0.70 1.79 -2.84
N ILE A 41 1.35 1.30 -1.78
CA ILE A 41 2.83 1.19 -1.73
C ILE A 41 3.33 0.09 -2.67
N VAL A 42 2.69 -1.08 -2.67
CA VAL A 42 3.10 -2.22 -3.52
C VAL A 42 2.80 -1.91 -5.00
N GLU A 43 1.57 -1.50 -5.30
CA GLU A 43 1.10 -1.29 -6.68
C GLU A 43 1.62 0.02 -7.28
N GLY A 44 1.72 1.09 -6.47
CA GLY A 44 2.06 2.42 -6.93
C GLY A 44 3.56 2.74 -6.91
N LEU A 45 4.30 2.18 -5.94
CA LEU A 45 5.74 2.47 -5.78
C LEU A 45 6.63 1.27 -6.13
N GLY A 46 6.05 0.10 -6.41
CA GLY A 46 6.79 -1.09 -6.86
C GLY A 46 7.56 -1.80 -5.77
N TYR A 47 7.20 -1.61 -4.50
CA TYR A 47 7.74 -2.41 -3.41
C TYR A 47 7.16 -3.83 -3.49
N GLU A 48 7.97 -4.84 -3.18
CA GLU A 48 7.50 -6.23 -3.18
C GLU A 48 6.55 -6.54 -2.02
N LEU A 49 6.67 -5.78 -0.93
CA LEU A 49 6.00 -6.00 0.34
C LEU A 49 5.78 -4.69 1.09
N ALA A 50 4.62 -4.56 1.74
CA ALA A 50 4.33 -3.48 2.66
C ALA A 50 3.49 -3.99 3.83
N CYS A 51 3.72 -3.46 5.03
CA CYS A 51 2.89 -3.75 6.20
C CYS A 51 2.75 -2.52 7.10
N VAL A 52 1.60 -2.42 7.78
CA VAL A 52 1.38 -1.43 8.84
C VAL A 52 1.33 -2.17 10.17
N ASN A 53 2.22 -1.78 11.09
CA ASN A 53 2.22 -2.26 12.45
C ASN A 53 1.54 -1.23 13.36
N LEU A 54 0.54 -1.66 14.12
CA LEU A 54 -0.03 -0.88 15.20
C LEU A 54 0.61 -1.31 16.52
N VAL A 55 1.04 -0.31 17.29
CA VAL A 55 1.56 -0.51 18.64
C VAL A 55 0.39 -0.60 19.60
N ARG A 56 0.25 -1.72 20.31
CA ARG A 56 -0.72 -1.88 21.40
C ARG A 56 -0.23 -1.19 22.68
N PRO A 57 -1.13 -0.86 23.63
CA PRO A 57 -0.76 -0.20 24.88
C PRO A 57 0.35 -0.91 25.67
N GLU A 58 0.44 -2.23 25.55
CA GLU A 58 1.43 -3.10 26.20
C GLU A 58 2.80 -3.09 25.50
N GLY A 59 2.92 -2.36 24.38
CA GLY A 59 4.16 -2.18 23.61
C GLY A 59 4.40 -3.25 22.54
N ASP A 60 3.47 -4.20 22.39
CA ASP A 60 3.56 -5.21 21.36
C ASP A 60 3.01 -4.71 20.00
N LEU A 61 3.45 -5.33 18.91
CA LEU A 61 3.10 -4.93 17.55
C LEU A 61 2.09 -5.92 16.96
N VAL A 62 1.04 -5.38 16.34
CA VAL A 62 0.09 -6.15 15.54
C VAL A 62 0.11 -5.63 14.12
N ILE A 63 0.16 -6.53 13.15
CA ILE A 63 0.05 -6.17 11.75
C ILE A 63 -1.42 -5.91 11.44
N ALA A 64 -1.73 -4.65 11.14
CA ALA A 64 -3.08 -4.20 10.86
C ALA A 64 -3.43 -4.25 9.37
N ALA A 65 -2.41 -4.23 8.50
CA ALA A 65 -2.55 -4.37 7.06
C ALA A 65 -1.25 -4.92 6.45
N PHE A 66 -1.37 -5.69 5.38
CA PHE A 66 -0.26 -6.29 4.66
C PHE A 66 -0.59 -6.38 3.16
N ALA A 67 0.40 -6.12 2.30
CA ALA A 67 0.29 -6.29 0.86
C ALA A 67 1.58 -6.87 0.27
N GLY A 68 1.44 -7.56 -0.87
CA GLY A 68 2.54 -8.14 -1.64
C GLY A 68 2.58 -9.67 -1.57
N ASN A 69 3.75 -10.23 -1.28
CA ASN A 69 3.99 -11.67 -1.31
C ASN A 69 3.17 -12.44 -0.24
N ALA A 70 2.15 -13.18 -0.69
CA ALA A 70 1.29 -14.03 0.15
C ALA A 70 2.05 -15.14 0.91
N ALA A 71 3.17 -15.64 0.38
CA ALA A 71 3.99 -16.62 1.10
C ALA A 71 4.72 -15.99 2.29
N ALA A 72 5.07 -14.70 2.19
CA ALA A 72 5.65 -13.93 3.29
C ALA A 72 4.57 -13.50 4.31
N GLU A 73 3.33 -13.31 3.87
CA GLU A 73 2.21 -12.92 4.72
C GLU A 73 2.03 -13.86 5.91
N ALA A 74 2.00 -15.17 5.70
CA ALA A 74 1.83 -16.16 6.77
C ALA A 74 2.97 -16.09 7.81
N LEU A 75 4.22 -15.94 7.33
CA LEU A 75 5.40 -15.84 8.20
C LEU A 75 5.41 -14.54 9.01
N ILE A 76 4.96 -13.44 8.42
CA ILE A 76 5.06 -12.08 8.96
C ILE A 76 3.87 -11.75 9.87
N THR A 77 2.67 -12.16 9.47
CA THR A 77 1.43 -11.89 10.21
C THR A 77 1.10 -12.94 11.27
N GLY A 78 1.78 -14.08 11.26
CA GLY A 78 1.55 -15.18 12.20
C GLY A 78 0.19 -15.87 12.02
N ARG A 79 -0.41 -15.74 10.82
CA ARG A 79 -1.69 -16.34 10.42
C ARG A 79 -1.46 -17.58 9.55
#